data_AF-A0A8T4N7C6-F1
#
_entry.id   AF-A0A8T4N7C6-F1
#
_cell.length_a   1.000
_cell.length_b   1.000
_cell.length_c   1.000
_cell.angle_alpha   90.00
_cell.angle_beta   90.00
_cell.angle_gamma   90.00
#
_symmetry.space_group_name_H-M   'P 1'
#
loop_
_entity.id
_entity.type
_entity.pdbx_description
1 polymer ?
#
loop_
_entity_poly.entity_id
_entity_poly.type
_entity_poly.pdbx_seq_one_letter_code
_entity_poly.pdbx_strand_id
1 'polypeptide(L)' 'MIEYFLLILAIPLGILLAKTTKDEKQIFTKPVYFPLIQKIILILMAITISQNQQIFLTSTFMLITIYTWQKLKPKTS' A
#
# COMPACT_ATOMS: atom_id res chain seq x y z
N MET A 1 18.47 4.00 7.80
CA MET A 1 18.76 4.92 6.66
C MET A 1 18.30 4.35 5.33
N ILE A 2 18.52 3.06 5.04
CA ILE A 2 18.10 2.43 3.78
C ILE A 2 16.57 2.34 3.63
N GLU A 3 15.83 2.36 4.75
CA GLU A 3 14.38 2.30 4.77
C GLU A 3 13.72 3.55 4.14
N TYR A 4 14.37 4.71 4.20
CA TYR A 4 13.86 5.93 3.55
C TYR A 4 13.99 5.87 2.02
N PHE A 5 15.03 5.20 1.52
CA PHE A 5 15.15 4.91 0.08
C PHE A 5 14.04 3.97 -0.39
N LEU A 6 13.70 2.96 0.43
CA LEU A 6 12.57 2.08 0.15
C LEU A 6 11.26 2.86 0.09
N LEU A 7 11.02 3.82 0.99
CA LEU A 7 9.82 4.67 0.95
C LEU A 7 9.69 5.47 -0.37
N ILE A 8 10.80 5.99 -0.89
CA ILE A 8 10.80 6.69 -2.18
C ILE A 8 10.50 5.71 -3.33
N LEU A 9 11.04 4.50 -3.26
CA LEU A 9 10.78 3.44 -4.24
C LEU A 9 9.36 2.84 -4.14
N ALA A 10 8.62 3.09 -3.06
CA ALA A 10 7.24 2.60 -2.90
C ALA A 10 6.30 3.10 -4.01
N ILE A 11 6.53 4.33 -4.48
CA ILE A 11 5.72 4.96 -5.53
C ILE A 11 5.91 4.24 -6.88
N PRO A 12 7.13 4.12 -7.45
CA PRO A 12 7.34 3.38 -8.68
C PRO A 12 6.98 1.89 -8.54
N LEU A 13 7.22 1.28 -7.36
CA LEU A 13 6.81 -0.10 -7.12
C LEU A 13 5.28 -0.25 -7.17
N GLY A 14 4.54 0.68 -6.55
CA GLY A 14 3.07 0.70 -6.60
C GLY A 14 2.53 0.90 -8.01
N ILE A 15 3.18 1.73 -8.83
CA ILE A 15 2.84 1.90 -10.25
C ILE A 15 3.10 0.60 -11.03
N LEU A 16 4.24 -0.04 -10.80
CA LEU A 16 4.64 -1.26 -11.50
C LEU A 16 3.71 -2.41 -11.14
N LEU A 17 3.45 -2.61 -9.85
CA LEU A 17 2.48 -3.58 -9.34
C LEU A 17 1.10 -3.33 -9.95
N ALA A 18 0.63 -2.07 -10.00
CA ALA A 18 -0.65 -1.73 -10.61
C ALA A 18 -0.76 -2.09 -12.10
N LYS A 19 0.37 -2.06 -12.82
CA LYS A 19 0.43 -2.43 -14.24
C LYS A 19 0.49 -3.94 -14.44
N THR A 20 1.19 -4.67 -13.58
CA THR A 20 1.36 -6.13 -13.68
C THR A 20 0.14 -6.92 -13.21
N THR A 21 -0.56 -6.47 -12.17
CA THR A 21 -1.77 -7.15 -11.65
C THR A 21 -3.06 -6.73 -12.36
N LYS A 22 -2.97 -6.33 -13.65
CA LYS A 22 -4.14 -5.98 -14.46
C LYS A 22 -5.17 -7.11 -14.55
N ASP A 23 -4.72 -8.37 -14.53
CA ASP A 23 -5.59 -9.56 -14.60
C ASP A 23 -6.18 -9.95 -13.23
N GLU A 24 -5.47 -9.67 -12.13
CA GLU A 24 -5.96 -9.87 -10.76
C GLU A 24 -6.90 -8.76 -10.28
N LYS A 25 -7.23 -7.81 -11.17
CA LYS A 25 -8.11 -6.68 -10.89
C LYS A 25 -9.38 -7.11 -10.16
N GLN A 26 -9.98 -8.24 -10.49
CA GLN A 26 -11.24 -8.72 -9.89
C GLN A 26 -11.18 -8.87 -8.35
N ILE A 27 -10.06 -9.39 -7.82
CA ILE A 27 -9.86 -9.60 -6.38
C ILE A 27 -9.74 -8.25 -5.68
N PHE A 28 -9.01 -7.33 -6.32
CA PHE A 28 -8.72 -6.01 -5.78
C PHE A 28 -9.80 -4.96 -6.09
N THR A 29 -10.70 -5.18 -7.06
CA THR A 29 -11.88 -4.36 -7.36
C THR A 29 -13.00 -4.58 -6.39
N LYS A 30 -13.02 -5.68 -5.63
CA LYS A 30 -14.01 -5.84 -4.56
C LYS A 30 -13.74 -4.76 -3.50
N PRO A 31 -14.62 -3.75 -3.39
CA PRO A 31 -14.41 -2.60 -2.50
C PRO A 31 -14.49 -2.99 -1.02
N VAL A 32 -14.76 -4.26 -0.71
CA VAL A 32 -14.86 -4.79 0.66
C VAL A 32 -13.47 -5.07 1.25
N TYR A 33 -12.54 -5.63 0.48
CA TYR A 33 -11.28 -6.14 1.03
C TYR A 33 -10.19 -5.06 1.13
N PHE A 34 -10.10 -4.18 0.15
CA PHE A 34 -9.03 -3.18 0.07
C PHE A 34 -9.10 -2.12 1.19
N PRO A 35 -10.27 -1.53 1.52
CA PRO A 35 -10.39 -0.59 2.64
C PRO A 35 -10.16 -1.24 4.00
N LEU A 36 -10.50 -2.53 4.12
CA LEU A 36 -10.31 -3.28 5.36
C LEU A 36 -8.82 -3.54 5.61
N ILE A 37 -8.07 -3.95 4.58
CA ILE A 37 -6.60 -4.09 4.65
C ILE A 37 -5.94 -2.75 4.96
N GLN A 38 -6.37 -1.65 4.32
CA GLN A 38 -5.85 -0.31 4.63
C GLN A 38 -6.06 0.07 6.10
N LYS A 39 -7.27 -0.16 6.64
CA LYS A 39 -7.57 0.13 8.05
C LYS A 39 -6.71 -0.70 9.01
N ILE A 40 -6.52 -1.98 8.72
CA ILE A 40 -5.66 -2.86 9.53
C ILE A 40 -4.21 -2.34 9.54
N ILE A 41 -3.66 -1.99 8.37
CA ILE A 41 -2.30 -1.44 8.26
C ILE A 41 -2.18 -0.11 9.01
N LEU A 42 -3.20 0.75 8.94
CA LEU A 42 -3.24 2.02 9.67
C LEU A 42 -3.23 1.84 11.18
N ILE A 43 -4.01 0.88 11.70
CA ILE A 43 -4.02 0.53 13.12
C ILE A 43 -2.66 -0.04 13.53
N LEU A 44 -2.08 -0.92 12.71
CA LEU A 44 -0.76 -1.50 12.96
C LEU A 44 0.33 -0.42 13.03
N MET A 45 0.29 0.57 12.12
CA MET A 45 1.20 1.72 12.13
C MET A 45 1.06 2.56 13.39
N ALA A 46 -0.17 2.86 13.81
CA ALA A 46 -0.42 3.68 15.00
C ALA A 46 0.16 3.04 16.27
N ILE A 47 0.09 1.71 16.38
CA ILE A 47 0.62 0.96 17.52
C ILE A 47 2.15 0.85 17.46
N THR A 48 2.71 0.66 16.26
CA THR A 48 4.15 0.35 16.09
C THR A 48 5.04 1.58 15.92
N ILE A 49 4.47 2.79 15.87
CA ILE A 49 5.22 4.04 15.64
C ILE A 49 6.34 4.29 16.66
N SER A 50 6.13 3.92 17.92
CA SER A 50 7.11 4.11 19.01
C SER A 50 7.81 2.82 19.44
N GLN A 51 7.29 1.66 19.03
CA GLN A 51 7.76 0.35 19.49
C GLN A 51 8.78 -0.27 18.53
N ASN A 52 8.59 -0.08 17.22
CA ASN A 52 9.48 -0.67 16.23
C ASN A 52 9.46 0.14 14.93
N GLN A 53 10.50 0.95 14.75
CA GLN A 53 10.68 1.82 13.60
C GLN A 53 10.69 1.05 12.27
N GLN A 54 11.21 -0.18 12.24
CA GLN A 54 11.24 -1.01 11.04
C GLN A 54 9.84 -1.48 10.63
N ILE A 55 9.01 -1.91 11.59
CA ILE A 55 7.62 -2.32 11.32
C ILE A 55 6.80 -1.12 10.87
N PHE A 56 6.99 0.04 11.50
CA PHE A 56 6.34 1.29 11.11
C PHE A 56 6.68 1.69 9.67
N LEU A 57 7.96 1.67 9.30
CA LEU A 57 8.43 2.03 7.95
C LEU A 57 7.93 1.05 6.90
N THR A 58 7.95 -0.26 7.20
CA THR A 58 7.45 -1.30 6.28
C THR A 58 5.94 -1.15 6.07
N SER A 59 5.18 -0.88 7.14
CA SER A 59 3.74 -0.67 7.04
C SER A 59 3.41 0.60 6.26
N THR A 60 4.20 1.67 6.44
CA THR A 60 4.10 2.92 5.66
C THR A 60 4.36 2.67 4.18
N PHE A 61 5.39 1.89 3.86
CA PHE A 61 5.72 1.48 2.49
C PHE A 61 4.55 0.73 1.84
N MET A 62 3.96 -0.26 2.54
CA MET A 62 2.79 -0.97 2.05
C MET A 62 1.62 -0.02 1.79
N LEU A 63 1.37 0.92 2.72
CA LEU A 63 0.25 1.86 2.61
C LEU A 63 0.42 2.79 1.39
N ILE A 64 1.62 3.33 1.15
CA ILE A 64 1.93 4.14 -0.04
C ILE A 64 1.74 3.34 -1.33
N THR A 65 2.22 2.09 -1.34
CA THR A 65 2.11 1.18 -2.50
C THR A 65 0.64 0.90 -2.83
N ILE A 66 -0.15 0.55 -1.81
CA ILE A 66 -1.59 0.28 -1.90
C ILE A 66 -2.37 1.54 -2.35
N TYR A 67 -2.03 2.70 -1.82
CA TYR A 67 -2.68 3.97 -2.17
C TYR A 67 -2.38 4.39 -3.62
N THR A 68 -1.11 4.26 -4.03
CA THR A 68 -0.67 4.54 -5.41
C THR A 68 -1.40 3.60 -6.39
N TRP A 69 -1.52 2.33 -6.03
CA TRP A 69 -2.25 1.34 -6.81
C TRP A 69 -3.76 1.66 -6.93
N GLN A 70 -4.41 2.07 -5.83
CA GLN A 70 -5.81 2.53 -5.86
C GLN A 70 -6.01 3.75 -6.75
N LYS A 71 -5.11 4.73 -6.69
CA LYS A 71 -5.23 5.98 -7.47
C LYS A 71 -5.08 5.74 -8.97
N LEU A 72 -4.28 4.76 -9.37
CA LEU A 72 -4.05 4.40 -10.79
C LEU A 72 -5.13 3.51 -11.37
N LYS A 73 -6.12 3.13 -10.57
CA LYS A 73 -7.29 2.40 -11.04
C LYS A 73 -8.17 3.36 -11.86
N PRO A 74 -8.57 3.01 -13.09
CA PRO A 74 -9.58 3.77 -13.79
C PRO A 74 -10.88 3.73 -12.95
N LYS A 75 -11.50 4.88 -12.70
CA LYS A 75 -12.88 4.96 -12.20
C LYS A 75 -13.75 4.22 -13.22
N THR A 76 -14.08 2.97 -12.96
CA THR A 76 -15.24 2.35 -13.59
C THR A 76 -16.45 3.03 -12.97
N SER A 77 -16.90 4.07 -13.68
CA SER A 77 -18.22 4.68 -13.52
C SER A 77 -19.33 3.68 -13.79
#